data_AF-E9HUG5-F1
#
_entry.id   AF-E9HUG5-F1
#
_cell.length_a   1.000
_cell.length_b   1.000
_cell.length_c   1.000
_cell.angle_alpha   90.00
_cell.angle_beta   90.00
_cell.angle_gamma   90.00
#
_symmetry.space_group_name_H-M   'P 1'
#
loop_
_entity.id
_entity.type
_entity.pdbx_description
1 polymer ?
#
loop_
_entity_poly.entity_id
_entity_poly.type
_entity_poly.pdbx_seq_one_letter_code
_entity_poly.pdbx_strand_id
1 'polypeptide(L)' 'LPYDKKWEFPSKRLRLGQELGSGCFGQVVKADAVGIKDSDETVTTVAVKMIKLTAN' A
#
# COMPACT_ATOMS: atom_id res chain seq x y z
N LEU A 1 8.14 -19.63 -0.03
CA LEU A 1 6.67 -19.66 -0.20
C LEU A 1 6.33 -19.10 -1.59
N PRO A 2 5.29 -19.63 -2.27
CA PRO A 2 4.86 -19.12 -3.57
C PRO A 2 4.05 -17.81 -3.43
N TYR A 3 4.07 -17.00 -4.49
CA TYR A 3 3.25 -15.79 -4.62
C TYR A 3 1.81 -16.15 -5.03
N ASP A 4 0.82 -15.54 -4.39
CA ASP A 4 -0.61 -15.80 -4.64
C ASP A 4 -1.29 -14.54 -5.18
N LYS A 5 -1.75 -14.62 -6.44
CA LYS A 5 -2.36 -13.50 -7.17
C LYS A 5 -3.68 -13.02 -6.58
N LYS A 6 -4.34 -13.80 -5.71
CA LYS A 6 -5.58 -13.35 -5.07
C LYS A 6 -5.37 -12.13 -4.16
N TRP A 7 -4.13 -11.86 -3.75
CA TRP A 7 -3.75 -10.69 -2.96
C TRP A 7 -3.33 -9.47 -3.79
N GLU A 8 -3.39 -9.56 -5.12
CA GLU A 8 -3.12 -8.41 -5.99
C GLU A 8 -4.20 -7.34 -5.81
N PHE A 9 -3.78 -6.08 -5.79
CA PHE A 9 -4.67 -4.93 -5.72
C PHE A 9 -4.27 -3.92 -6.81
N PRO A 10 -5.22 -3.39 -7.62
CA PRO A 10 -4.89 -2.43 -8.67
C PRO A 10 -4.27 -1.15 -8.11
N SER A 11 -3.05 -0.83 -8.52
CA SER A 11 -2.34 0.38 -8.07
C SER A 11 -3.10 1.68 -8.36
N LYS A 12 -3.89 1.72 -9.44
CA LYS A 12 -4.77 2.85 -9.78
C LYS A 12 -5.86 3.13 -8.74
N ARG A 13 -6.22 2.14 -7.92
CA ARG A 13 -7.20 2.24 -6.82
C ARG A 13 -6.53 2.53 -5.47
N LEU A 14 -5.21 2.79 -5.46
CA LEU A 14 -4.42 3.11 -4.27
C LEU A 14 -3.89 4.54 -4.35
N ARG A 15 -4.32 5.41 -3.44
CA ARG A 15 -3.84 6.81 -3.36
C ARG A 15 -2.89 6.93 -2.18
N LEU A 16 -1.59 7.11 -2.47
CA LEU A 16 -0.56 7.28 -1.44
C LEU A 16 -0.67 8.69 -0.81
N GLY A 17 -0.44 8.77 0.49
CA GLY A 17 -0.44 9.99 1.29
C GLY A 17 0.85 10.15 2.09
N GLN A 18 0.76 10.70 3.30
CA GLN A 18 1.92 11.02 4.13
C GLN A 18 2.68 9.78 4.63
N GLU A 19 3.98 9.94 4.89
CA GLU A 19 4.78 8.93 5.59
C GLU A 19 4.25 8.74 7.03
N LEU A 20 4.12 7.48 7.44
CA LEU A 20 3.81 7.07 8.81
C LEU A 20 5.06 6.66 9.58
N GLY A 21 6.09 6.18 8.89
CA GLY A 21 7.39 5.87 9.48
C GLY A 21 8.42 5.43 8.45
N SER A 22 9.69 5.61 8.79
CA SER A 22 10.84 5.33 7.93
C SER A 22 11.88 4.51 8.68
N GLY A 23 12.35 3.42 8.06
CA GLY A 23 13.47 2.61 8.55
C GLY A 23 14.72 2.76 7.69
N CYS A 24 15.69 1.87 7.88
CA CYS A 24 16.94 1.88 7.11
C CYS A 24 16.69 1.65 5.61
N PHE A 25 15.87 0.66 5.25
CA PHE A 25 15.67 0.23 3.85
C PHE A 25 14.25 0.46 3.31
N GLY A 26 13.29 0.77 4.18
CA GLY A 26 11.90 0.86 3.80
C GLY A 26 11.17 2.00 4.50
N GLN A 27 10.00 2.31 3.98
CA GLN A 27 9.09 3.30 4.54
C GLN A 27 7.67 2.73 4.56
N VAL A 28 6.85 3.29 5.44
CA VAL A 28 5.42 3.03 5.53
C VAL A 28 4.70 4.33 5.25
N VAL A 29 3.77 4.32 4.30
CA VAL A 29 2.96 5.49 3.95
C VAL A 29 1.49 5.22 4.24
N LYS A 30 0.77 6.24 4.69
CA LYS A 30 -0.70 6.21 4.75
C LYS A 30 -1.22 6.19 3.31
N ALA A 31 -2.26 5.42 3.04
CA ALA A 31 -2.91 5.44 1.75
C ALA A 31 -4.43 5.24 1.88
N ASP A 32 -5.15 5.67 0.87
CA ASP A 32 -6.56 5.34 0.68
C ASP A 32 -6.67 4.28 -0.40
N ALA A 33 -7.28 3.15 -0.06
CA ALA A 33 -7.56 2.05 -0.99
C ALA A 33 -9.06 2.02 -1.29
N VAL A 34 -9.41 2.10 -2.57
CA VAL A 34 -10.80 2.01 -3.04
C VAL A 34 -11.14 0.56 -3.35
N GLY A 35 -12.13 0.01 -2.65
CA GLY A 35 -12.64 -1.34 -2.86
C GLY A 35 -11.77 -2.47 -2.34
N ILE A 36 -11.00 -2.23 -1.27
CA ILE A 36 -10.16 -3.27 -0.64
C ILE A 36 -10.94 -4.25 0.26
N LYS A 37 -12.16 -3.89 0.69
CA LYS A 37 -13.03 -4.72 1.55
C LYS A 37 -14.34 -5.09 0.83
N ASP A 38 -14.23 -5.91 -0.21
CA ASP A 38 -15.32 -6.58 -0.95
C ASP A 38 -16.51 -5.68 -1.35
N SER A 39 -16.28 -4.38 -1.49
CA SER A 39 -17.30 -3.40 -1.85
C SER A 39 -16.65 -2.38 -2.77
N ASP A 40 -17.04 -2.39 -4.04
CA ASP A 40 -16.30 -1.75 -5.14
C ASP A 40 -16.04 -0.24 -4.95
N GLU A 41 -16.77 0.42 -4.06
CA GLU A 41 -16.72 1.88 -3.87
C GLU A 41 -16.24 2.32 -2.47
N THR A 42 -15.99 1.39 -1.54
CA THR A 42 -15.58 1.80 -0.19
C THR A 42 -14.14 2.28 -0.16
N VAL A 43 -13.92 3.46 0.43
CA VAL A 43 -12.58 3.99 0.69
C VAL A 43 -12.14 3.54 2.07
N THR A 44 -11.05 2.77 2.13
CA THR A 44 -10.45 2.33 3.38
C THR A 44 -9.07 2.95 3.53
N THR A 45 -8.81 3.56 4.69
CA THR A 45 -7.45 4.00 5.05
C THR A 45 -6.58 2.78 5.39
N VAL A 46 -5.42 2.69 4.76
CA VAL A 46 -4.47 1.58 4.89
C VAL A 46 -3.05 2.10 5.10
N ALA A 47 -2.14 1.20 5.50
CA ALA A 47 -0.70 1.44 5.53
C ALA A 47 -0.03 0.64 4.41
N VAL A 48 0.83 1.28 3.61
CA VAL A 48 1.55 0.65 2.51
C VAL A 48 3.03 0.62 2.86
N LYS A 49 3.62 -0.58 2.92
CA LYS A 49 5.05 -0.79 3.14
C LYS A 49 5.76 -0.85 1.79
N MET A 50 6.80 -0.04 1.61
CA MET A 50 7.57 0.04 0.39
C MET A 50 9.08 0.20 0.67
N ILE A 51 9.91 -0.14 -0.31
CA ILE A 51 11.36 0.08 -0.25
C ILE A 51 11.66 1.54 -0.58
N LYS A 52 12.67 2.11 0.07
CA LYS A 52 13.15 3.47 -0.23
C LYS A 52 13.85 3.48 -1.58
N LEU A 53 13.59 4.49 -2.42
CA LEU A 53 14.31 4.66 -3.69
C LEU A 53 15.82 4.89 -3.48
N THR A 54 16.19 5.42 -2.31
CA THR A 54 17.57 5.73 -1.91
C THR A 54 18.15 4.68 -0.97
N ALA A 55 17.59 3.47 -0.93
CA ALA A 55 18.23 2.36 -0.23
C ALA A 55 19.57 2.06 -0.91
N ASN A 56 20.66 2.48 -0.26
CA ASN A 56 22.04 2.19 -0.68
C ASN A 56 22.39 0.73 -0.44
#